data_AF-A0A7Z9WHR5-F1
#
_entry.id   AF-A0A7Z9WHR5-F1
#
_cell.length_a   1.000
_cell.length_b   1.000
_cell.length_c   1.000
_cell.angle_alpha   90.00
_cell.angle_beta   90.00
_cell.angle_gamma   90.00
#
_symmetry.space_group_name_H-M   'P 1'
#
loop_
_entity.id
_entity.type
_entity.pdbx_description
1 polymer ?
#
loop_
_entity_poly.entity_id
_entity_poly.type
_entity_poly.pdbx_seq_one_letter_code
_entity_poly.pdbx_strand_id
1 'polypeptide(L)' 'NFKTPKEIFLVHGTPESTKGLATSIHNTYGWSARPASFRERIVIQD' A
#
# COMPACT_ATOMS: atom_id res chain seq x y z
N ASN A 1 3.83 13.90 -15.47
CA ASN A 1 4.22 14.33 -14.11
C ASN A 1 3.44 13.56 -13.08
N PHE A 2 3.91 12.35 -12.73
CA PHE A 2 3.30 11.58 -11.65
C PHE A 2 3.90 12.07 -10.33
N LYS A 3 3.05 12.52 -9.39
CA LYS A 3 3.50 12.92 -8.05
C LYS A 3 3.65 11.66 -7.19
N THR A 4 4.65 11.64 -6.32
CA THR A 4 4.85 10.56 -5.35
C THR A 4 3.66 10.48 -4.39
N PRO A 5 2.99 9.32 -4.25
CA PRO A 5 1.94 9.14 -3.26
C PRO A 5 2.51 9.11 -1.84
N LYS A 6 1.74 9.62 -0.85
CA LYS A 6 2.12 9.57 0.57
C LYS A 6 2.05 8.14 1.12
N GLU A 7 1.00 7.40 0.78
CA GLU A 7 0.78 6.00 1.20
C GLU A 7 -0.07 5.27 0.16
N ILE A 8 0.16 3.96 -0.01
CA ILE A 8 -0.56 3.08 -0.94
C ILE A 8 -1.20 1.93 -0.16
N PHE A 9 -2.51 1.74 -0.32
CA PHE A 9 -3.25 0.66 0.30
C PHE A 9 -3.62 -0.41 -0.72
N LEU A 10 -3.17 -1.63 -0.48
CA LEU A 10 -3.43 -2.76 -1.35
C LEU A 10 -4.69 -3.49 -0.89
N VAL A 11 -5.63 -3.64 -1.81
CA VAL A 11 -6.92 -4.33 -1.60
C VAL A 11 -7.06 -5.46 -2.62
N HIS A 12 -7.97 -6.40 -2.34
CA HIS A 12 -8.28 -7.55 -3.22
C HIS A 12 -7.05 -8.41 -3.57
N GLY A 13 -6.72 -9.36 -2.71
CA GLY A 13 -5.67 -10.36 -2.91
C GLY A 13 -5.53 -11.26 -1.70
N THR A 14 -4.68 -12.29 -1.79
CA THR A 14 -4.35 -13.08 -0.59
C THR A 14 -3.46 -12.24 0.33
N PRO A 15 -3.41 -12.58 1.63
CA PRO A 15 -2.48 -11.91 2.54
C PRO A 15 -1.02 -12.00 2.08
N GLU A 16 -0.58 -13.09 1.45
CA GLU A 16 0.79 -13.17 0.94
C GLU A 16 1.00 -12.30 -0.29
N SER A 17 0.04 -12.28 -1.23
CA SER A 17 0.20 -11.52 -2.48
C SER A 17 0.24 -10.01 -2.22
N THR A 18 -0.64 -9.53 -1.35
CA THR A 18 -0.68 -8.11 -0.97
C THR A 18 0.55 -7.69 -0.17
N LYS A 19 1.06 -8.54 0.73
CA LYS A 19 2.34 -8.28 1.43
C LYS A 19 3.52 -8.26 0.48
N GLY A 20 3.61 -9.23 -0.43
CA GLY A 20 4.69 -9.29 -1.43
C GLY A 20 4.71 -8.04 -2.30
N LEU A 21 3.55 -7.62 -2.79
CA LEU A 21 3.41 -6.41 -3.61
C LEU A 21 3.77 -5.13 -2.82
N ALA A 22 3.36 -5.02 -1.55
CA ALA A 22 3.76 -3.89 -0.70
C ALA A 22 5.29 -3.78 -0.58
N THR A 23 5.97 -4.91 -0.33
CA THR A 23 7.43 -4.98 -0.27
C THR A 23 8.07 -4.60 -1.61
N SER A 24 7.54 -5.08 -2.73
CA SER A 24 8.03 -4.70 -4.07
C SER A 24 7.90 -3.20 -4.32
N ILE A 25 6.77 -2.58 -3.97
CA ILE A 25 6.56 -1.15 -4.12
C ILE A 25 7.58 -0.36 -3.29
N HIS A 26 7.82 -0.77 -2.05
CA HIS A 26 8.82 -0.14 -1.19
C HIS A 26 10.24 -0.27 -1.78
N ASN A 27 10.64 -1.46 -2.21
CA ASN A 27 11.97 -1.71 -2.74
C ASN A 27 12.23 -1.01 -4.09
N THR A 28 11.21 -0.92 -4.95
CA THR A 28 11.36 -0.34 -6.29
C THR A 28 11.24 1.17 -6.30
N TYR A 29 10.29 1.73 -5.53
CA TYR A 29 9.95 3.15 -5.59
C TYR A 29 10.25 3.92 -4.31
N GLY A 30 10.57 3.24 -3.21
CA GLY A 30 10.71 3.85 -1.88
C GLY A 30 9.39 4.34 -1.30
N TRP A 31 8.25 3.96 -1.88
CA TRP A 31 6.93 4.44 -1.45
C TRP A 31 6.41 3.64 -0.26
N SER A 32 5.67 4.30 0.63
CA SER A 32 4.97 3.62 1.72
C SER A 32 3.78 2.85 1.14
N ALA A 33 3.76 1.54 1.33
CA ALA A 33 2.69 0.67 0.87
C ALA A 33 2.39 -0.41 1.90
N ARG A 34 1.10 -0.75 2.05
CA ARG A 34 0.67 -1.85 2.93
C ARG A 34 -0.66 -2.46 2.51
N PRO A 35 -0.95 -3.72 2.89
CA PRO A 35 -2.28 -4.29 2.76
C PRO A 35 -3.30 -3.56 3.64
N ALA A 36 -4.52 -3.39 3.13
CA ALA A 36 -5.66 -2.99 3.95
C ALA A 36 -6.35 -4.21 4.55
N SER A 37 -6.79 -4.09 5.81
CA SER A 37 -7.52 -5.13 6.52
C SER A 37 -9.03 -5.02 6.33
N PHE A 38 -9.75 -6.15 6.41
CA PHE A 38 -11.21 -6.14 6.30
C PHE A 38 -11.83 -5.30 7.43
N ARG A 39 -12.73 -4.38 7.07
CA ARG A 39 -13.36 -3.38 7.96
C ARG A 39 -12.39 -2.37 8.60
N GLU A 40 -11.16 -2.28 8.12
CA GLU A 40 -10.24 -1.21 8.52
C GLU A 40 -10.80 0.15 8.08
N ARG A 41 -10.72 1.15 8.96
CA ARG A 41 -10.99 2.55 8.63
C ARG A 41 -9.67 3.28 8.54
N ILE A 42 -9.36 3.81 7.37
CA ILE A 42 -8.14 4.57 7.10
C ILE A 42 -8.49 6.05 7.16
N VAL A 43 -7.83 6.80 8.04
CA VAL A 43 -7.95 8.25 8.12
C VAL A 43 -6.78 8.86 7.33
N ILE A 44 -7.08 9.58 6.27
CA ILE A 44 -6.07 10.27 5.46
C ILE A 44 -5.89 11.67 6.05
N GLN A 45 -4.67 11.97 6.50
CA GLN A 45 -4.28 13.29 7.00
C GLN A 45 -3.40 14.00 5.95
N ASP A 46 -3.52 15.32 5.86
CA ASP A 46 -2.68 16.16 5.00
C ASP A 46 -1.29 16.40 5.62
#